data_AF-A0A9Q1BQA4-F1
#
_entry.id   AF-A0A9Q1BQA4-F1
#
_cell.length_a   1.000
_cell.length_b   1.000
_cell.length_c   1.000
_cell.angle_alpha   90.00
_cell.angle_beta   90.00
_cell.angle_gamma   90.00
#
_symmetry.space_group_name_H-M   'P 1'
#
loop_
_entity.id
_entity.type
_entity.pdbx_description
1 polymer ?
#
loop_
_entity_poly.entity_id
_entity_poly.type
_entity_poly.pdbx_seq_one_letter_code
_entity_poly.pdbx_strand_id
1 'polypeptide(L)'
;MYEKYKAQKFCDYNFTRLQNLEDELNNIVSKEVKGAALRAKIQWFEEGERPTRLFLNLEKSRQKVKVMKSLLKDDGTVVTDRETIMHEQVDFYKNLYKRESTDKNASSALINNVTRLLSPIDTRFCDEGLKSEELFDALKSMKPDKSPGLDGLTPQFYKAFWSEWEEILMRLFNESL
;
A
#
# COMPACT_ATOMS: atom_id res chain seq x y z
N MET A 1 -21.52 -11.88 57.59
CA MET A 1 -22.08 -11.96 56.23
C MET A 1 -21.61 -10.80 55.35
N TYR A 2 -21.67 -9.55 55.85
CA TYR A 2 -21.24 -8.33 55.14
C TYR A 2 -19.75 -8.29 54.74
N GLU A 3 -18.83 -8.66 55.65
CA GLU A 3 -17.38 -8.71 55.40
C GLU A 3 -16.99 -9.69 54.26
N LYS A 4 -17.59 -10.88 54.23
CA LYS A 4 -17.39 -11.86 53.15
C LYS A 4 -17.86 -11.33 51.79
N TYR A 5 -18.99 -10.63 51.75
CA TYR A 5 -19.54 -10.06 50.52
C TYR A 5 -18.67 -8.91 49.99
N LYS A 6 -18.09 -8.10 50.88
CA LYS A 6 -17.17 -7.02 50.54
C LYS A 6 -15.83 -7.56 50.03
N ALA A 7 -15.29 -8.60 50.66
CA ALA A 7 -14.07 -9.28 50.21
C ALA A 7 -14.26 -9.98 48.85
N GLN A 8 -15.40 -10.66 48.64
CA GLN A 8 -15.75 -11.28 47.37
C GLN A 8 -15.86 -10.23 46.24
N LYS A 9 -16.62 -9.15 46.47
CA LYS A 9 -16.82 -8.08 45.48
C LYS A 9 -15.52 -7.32 45.16
N PHE A 10 -14.60 -7.18 46.12
CA PHE A 10 -13.29 -6.59 45.92
C PHE A 10 -12.34 -7.53 45.15
N CYS A 11 -12.42 -8.85 45.41
CA CYS A 11 -11.71 -9.88 44.65
C CYS A 11 -12.18 -9.91 43.19
N ASP A 12 -13.50 -9.94 42.97
CA ASP A 12 -14.11 -9.97 41.65
C ASP A 12 -13.82 -8.69 40.85
N TYR A 13 -13.86 -7.51 41.50
CA TYR A 13 -13.49 -6.24 40.87
C TYR A 13 -12.02 -6.21 40.41
N ASN A 14 -11.12 -6.72 41.24
CA ASN A 14 -9.71 -6.82 40.86
C ASN A 14 -9.49 -7.86 39.76
N PHE A 15 -10.22 -8.98 39.77
CA PHE A 15 -10.17 -10.01 38.73
C PHE A 15 -10.65 -9.48 37.38
N THR A 16 -11.83 -8.83 37.34
CA THR A 16 -12.37 -8.22 36.11
C THR A 16 -11.44 -7.13 35.58
N ARG A 17 -10.89 -6.29 36.47
CA ARG A 17 -9.93 -5.25 36.05
C ARG A 17 -8.64 -5.85 35.48
N LEU A 18 -8.13 -6.90 36.09
CA LEU A 18 -6.93 -7.60 35.62
C LEU A 18 -7.16 -8.21 34.24
N GLN A 19 -8.31 -8.86 34.05
CA GLN A 19 -8.68 -9.45 32.76
C GLN A 19 -8.86 -8.40 31.66
N ASN A 20 -9.52 -7.27 31.96
CA ASN A 20 -9.64 -6.16 31.01
C ASN A 20 -8.29 -5.57 30.60
N LEU A 21 -7.35 -5.45 31.55
CA LEU A 21 -5.99 -4.96 31.26
C LEU A 21 -5.19 -5.97 30.43
N GLU A 22 -5.35 -7.26 30.68
CA GLU A 22 -4.75 -8.33 29.86
C GLU A 22 -5.30 -8.30 28.43
N ASP A 23 -6.60 -8.13 28.25
CA ASP A 23 -7.23 -8.01 26.94
C ASP A 23 -6.78 -6.75 26.19
N GLU A 24 -6.66 -5.62 26.90
CA GLU A 24 -6.13 -4.37 26.33
C GLU A 24 -4.68 -4.55 25.87
N LEU A 25 -3.84 -5.16 26.70
CA LEU A 25 -2.45 -5.46 26.36
C LEU A 25 -2.37 -6.39 25.15
N ASN A 26 -3.16 -7.46 25.13
CA ASN A 26 -3.22 -8.41 24.01
C ASN A 26 -3.64 -7.71 22.71
N ASN A 27 -4.56 -6.76 22.77
CA ASN A 27 -5.00 -5.98 21.62
C ASN A 27 -3.88 -5.06 21.09
N ILE A 28 -3.17 -4.36 21.98
CA ILE A 28 -2.01 -3.53 21.62
C ILE A 28 -0.94 -4.39 20.94
N VAL A 29 -0.57 -5.51 21.55
CA VAL A 29 0.42 -6.45 21.00
C VAL A 29 -0.04 -6.99 19.66
N SER A 30 -1.32 -7.39 19.52
CA SER A 30 -1.87 -7.88 18.26
C SER A 30 -1.74 -6.84 17.13
N LYS A 31 -2.02 -5.56 17.42
CA LYS A 31 -1.86 -4.47 16.46
C LYS A 31 -0.41 -4.26 16.04
N GLU A 32 0.52 -4.24 17.00
CA GLU A 32 1.95 -4.08 16.73
C GLU A 32 2.48 -5.22 15.85
N VAL A 33 2.09 -6.45 16.17
CA VAL A 33 2.50 -7.66 15.44
C VAL A 33 1.96 -7.66 14.02
N LYS A 34 0.67 -7.33 13.84
CA LYS A 34 0.09 -7.17 12.50
C LYS A 34 0.83 -6.11 11.69
N GLY A 35 1.19 -4.99 12.32
CA GLY A 35 2.00 -3.94 11.68
C GLY A 35 3.39 -4.42 11.27
N ALA A 36 4.07 -5.16 12.16
CA ALA A 36 5.38 -5.74 11.87
C ALA A 36 5.32 -6.78 10.74
N ALA A 37 4.31 -7.66 10.75
CA ALA A 37 4.07 -8.64 9.70
C ALA A 37 3.83 -7.97 8.34
N LEU A 38 3.01 -6.91 8.31
CA LEU A 38 2.75 -6.12 7.11
C LEU A 38 4.03 -5.47 6.56
N ARG A 39 4.82 -4.80 7.42
CA ARG A 39 6.10 -4.17 7.02
C ARG A 39 7.13 -5.19 6.57
N ALA A 40 7.15 -6.35 7.23
CA ALA A 40 7.96 -7.48 6.88
C ALA A 40 7.43 -8.28 5.68
N LYS A 41 6.26 -7.97 5.09
CA LYS A 41 5.60 -8.73 4.01
C LYS A 41 5.66 -10.25 4.24
N ILE A 42 5.29 -10.71 5.43
CA ILE A 42 5.24 -12.15 5.76
C ILE A 42 3.89 -12.69 5.27
N GLN A 43 3.94 -13.76 4.46
CA GLN A 43 2.75 -14.37 3.87
C GLN A 43 2.07 -15.38 4.81
N TRP A 44 2.86 -16.11 5.59
CA TRP A 44 2.42 -17.13 6.53
C TRP A 44 2.44 -16.53 7.94
N PHE A 45 1.45 -15.68 8.23
CA PHE A 45 1.13 -15.25 9.59
C PHE A 45 0.04 -16.16 10.18
N GLU A 46 0.01 -17.43 9.76
CA GLU A 46 -1.05 -18.35 10.10
C GLU A 46 -1.09 -18.60 11.61
N GLU A 47 -2.25 -18.26 12.19
CA GLU A 47 -2.88 -19.01 13.28
C GLU A 47 -2.16 -19.07 14.64
N GLY A 48 -1.69 -17.93 15.14
CA GLY A 48 -1.48 -17.76 16.59
C GLY A 48 -0.06 -17.97 17.09
N GLU A 49 0.93 -18.10 16.20
CA GLU A 49 2.33 -18.00 16.61
C GLU A 49 2.65 -16.57 17.07
N ARG A 50 3.23 -16.47 18.28
CA ARG A 50 3.74 -15.19 18.82
C ARG A 50 4.80 -14.62 17.88
N PRO A 51 4.96 -13.28 17.79
CA PRO A 51 6.04 -12.67 17.03
C PRO A 51 7.40 -13.19 17.53
N THR A 52 7.95 -14.19 16.83
CA THR A 52 9.25 -14.72 17.16
C THR A 52 10.34 -13.70 16.87
N ARG A 53 11.47 -13.85 17.55
CA ARG A 53 12.70 -13.08 17.27
C ARG A 53 13.06 -13.10 15.78
N LEU A 54 12.74 -14.17 15.06
CA LEU A 54 12.95 -14.30 13.63
C LEU A 54 12.14 -13.26 12.84
N PHE A 55 10.83 -13.14 13.10
CA PHE A 55 9.95 -12.20 12.39
C PHE A 55 10.37 -10.74 12.59
N LEU A 56 10.67 -10.36 13.84
CA LEU A 56 11.13 -9.01 14.14
C LEU A 56 12.51 -8.71 13.52
N ASN A 57 13.38 -9.71 13.44
CA ASN A 57 14.67 -9.56 12.76
C ASN A 57 14.51 -9.44 11.23
N LEU A 58 13.54 -10.15 10.63
CA LEU A 58 13.19 -10.00 9.22
C LEU A 58 12.69 -8.58 8.92
N GLU A 59 11.80 -8.04 9.77
CA GLU A 59 11.33 -6.66 9.67
C GLU A 59 12.51 -5.67 9.73
N LYS A 60 13.36 -5.79 10.77
CA LYS A 60 14.54 -4.92 10.96
C LYS A 60 15.51 -4.99 9.79
N SER A 61 15.76 -6.19 9.25
CA SER A 61 16.63 -6.37 8.09
C SER A 61 16.04 -5.67 6.86
N ARG A 62 14.75 -5.88 6.58
CA ARG A 62 14.05 -5.21 5.47
C ARG A 62 14.02 -3.69 5.64
N GLN A 63 13.82 -3.19 6.86
CA GLN A 63 13.87 -1.77 7.17
C GLN A 63 15.25 -1.19 6.86
N LYS A 64 16.34 -1.87 7.28
CA LYS A 64 17.71 -1.41 7.00
C LYS A 64 18.02 -1.29 5.50
N VAL A 65 17.43 -2.16 4.67
CA VAL A 65 17.60 -2.12 3.20
C VAL A 65 16.74 -1.02 2.57
N LYS A 66 15.54 -0.75 3.11
CA LYS A 66 14.62 0.25 2.56
C LYS A 66 14.97 1.69 2.92
N VAL A 67 15.74 1.91 3.99
CA VAL A 67 16.14 3.25 4.42
C VAL A 67 17.31 3.73 3.56
N MET A 68 17.09 4.81 2.82
CA MET A 68 18.18 5.54 2.16
C MET A 68 19.03 6.24 3.22
N LYS A 69 20.26 5.77 3.42
CA LYS A 69 21.18 6.28 4.44
C LYS A 69 22.00 7.48 3.98
N SER A 70 22.19 7.59 2.67
CA SER A 70 22.97 8.64 2.05
C SER A 70 22.53 8.87 0.61
N LEU A 71 22.72 10.08 0.12
CA LEU A 71 22.48 10.46 -1.27
C LEU A 71 23.71 11.23 -1.79
N LEU A 72 24.14 10.93 -3.01
CA LEU A 72 25.14 11.71 -3.73
C LEU A 72 24.42 12.74 -4.60
N LYS A 73 24.75 14.02 -4.42
CA LYS A 73 24.22 15.11 -5.24
C LYS A 73 25.03 15.29 -6.52
N ASP A 74 24.47 16.05 -7.45
CA ASP A 74 25.09 16.38 -8.73
C ASP A 74 26.40 17.19 -8.60
N ASP A 75 26.53 17.96 -7.51
CA ASP A 75 27.76 18.70 -7.16
C ASP A 75 28.86 17.81 -6.55
N GLY A 76 28.61 16.50 -6.42
CA GLY A 76 29.52 15.53 -5.82
C GLY A 76 29.45 15.44 -4.29
N THR A 77 28.59 16.21 -3.63
CA THR A 77 28.43 16.16 -2.17
C THR A 77 27.62 14.95 -1.73
N VAL A 78 28.02 14.33 -0.61
CA VAL A 78 27.27 13.22 0.00
C VAL A 78 26.51 13.74 1.21
N VAL A 79 25.18 13.59 1.20
CA VAL A 79 24.32 13.94 2.31
C VAL A 79 23.83 12.69 3.03
N THR A 80 23.78 12.75 4.36
CA THR A 80 23.30 11.66 5.23
C THR A 80 22.14 12.10 6.13
N ASP A 81 21.86 13.40 6.19
CA ASP A 81 20.76 13.96 6.94
C ASP A 81 19.41 13.63 6.27
N ARG A 82 18.44 13.22 7.08
CA ARG A 82 17.14 12.73 6.60
C ARG A 82 16.33 13.84 5.93
N GLU A 83 16.33 15.04 6.49
CA GLU A 83 15.54 16.16 5.97
C GLU A 83 16.08 16.61 4.62
N THR A 84 17.41 16.71 4.53
CA THR A 84 18.12 17.03 3.29
C THR A 84 17.86 15.97 2.22
N ILE A 85 17.96 14.67 2.55
CA ILE A 85 17.66 13.58 1.60
C ILE A 85 16.22 13.68 1.07
N MET A 86 15.23 13.96 1.94
CA MET A 86 13.84 14.10 1.52
C MET A 86 13.65 15.29 0.57
N HIS A 87 14.27 16.43 0.88
CA HIS A 87 14.20 17.62 0.03
C HIS A 87 14.78 17.35 -1.37
N GLU A 88 15.97 16.76 -1.43
CA GLU A 88 16.64 16.42 -2.69
C GLU A 88 15.83 15.41 -3.51
N GLN A 89 15.20 14.42 -2.88
CA GLN A 89 14.32 13.47 -3.57
C GLN A 89 13.13 14.17 -4.22
N VAL A 90 12.50 15.09 -3.51
CA VAL A 90 11.35 15.84 -4.03
C VAL A 90 11.78 16.69 -5.22
N ASP A 91 12.88 17.45 -5.07
CA ASP A 91 13.38 18.32 -6.14
C ASP A 91 13.81 17.53 -7.38
N PHE A 92 14.52 16.42 -7.18
CA PHE A 92 14.92 15.53 -8.26
C PHE A 92 13.72 15.05 -9.07
N TYR A 93 12.71 14.45 -8.43
CA TYR A 93 11.54 13.93 -9.16
C TYR A 93 10.65 15.04 -9.72
N LYS A 94 10.57 16.19 -9.04
CA LYS A 94 9.87 17.37 -9.56
C LYS A 94 10.51 17.89 -10.85
N ASN A 95 11.85 17.89 -10.92
CA ASN A 95 12.58 18.27 -12.12
C ASN A 95 12.50 17.17 -13.20
N LEU A 96 12.65 15.90 -12.84
CA LEU A 96 12.58 14.76 -13.76
C LEU A 96 11.23 14.67 -14.48
N TYR A 97 10.14 14.89 -13.76
CA TYR A 97 8.78 14.87 -14.31
C TYR A 97 8.27 16.26 -14.67
N LYS A 98 9.14 17.27 -14.67
CA LYS A 98 8.79 18.60 -15.17
C LYS A 98 8.44 18.48 -16.64
N ARG A 99 7.40 19.20 -17.06
CA ARG A 99 7.06 19.29 -18.48
C ARG A 99 8.18 20.01 -19.23
N GLU A 100 8.82 19.31 -20.15
CA GLU A 100 9.82 19.86 -21.06
C GLU A 100 9.26 19.94 -22.49
N SER A 101 9.87 20.77 -23.33
CA SER A 101 9.51 20.85 -24.74
C SER A 101 9.98 19.58 -25.45
N THR A 102 9.04 18.84 -26.01
CA THR A 102 9.35 17.67 -26.84
C THR A 102 9.67 18.10 -28.26
N ASP A 103 10.80 17.64 -28.81
CA ASP A 103 11.10 17.79 -30.23
C ASP A 103 10.16 16.90 -31.04
N LYS A 104 9.20 17.54 -31.72
CA LYS A 104 8.20 16.87 -32.56
C LYS A 104 8.84 16.09 -33.71
N ASN A 105 9.99 16.53 -34.22
CA ASN A 105 10.69 15.84 -35.30
C ASN A 105 11.31 14.54 -34.79
N ALA A 106 11.98 14.58 -33.63
CA ALA A 106 12.51 13.39 -32.97
C ALA A 106 11.39 12.39 -32.59
N SER A 107 10.26 12.88 -32.05
CA SER A 107 9.11 12.01 -31.74
C SER A 107 8.53 11.35 -32.98
N SER A 108 8.34 12.11 -34.06
CA SER A 108 7.83 11.57 -35.32
C SER A 108 8.80 10.56 -35.93
N ALA A 109 10.10 10.84 -35.89
CA ALA A 109 11.12 9.90 -36.35
C ALA A 109 11.10 8.59 -35.54
N LEU A 110 10.93 8.65 -34.22
CA LEU A 110 10.82 7.46 -33.37
C LEU A 110 9.57 6.64 -33.70
N ILE A 111 8.42 7.30 -33.80
CA ILE A 111 7.14 6.63 -34.13
C ILE A 111 7.19 6.00 -35.53
N ASN A 112 7.78 6.69 -36.51
CA ASN A 112 7.91 6.20 -37.89
C ASN A 112 8.84 4.97 -37.99
N ASN A 113 9.71 4.73 -37.01
CA ASN A 113 10.54 3.52 -36.95
C ASN A 113 9.78 2.30 -36.36
N VAL A 114 8.55 2.49 -35.87
CA VAL A 114 7.71 1.38 -35.39
C VAL A 114 7.12 0.64 -36.59
N THR A 115 7.74 -0.49 -36.93
CA THR A 115 7.35 -1.30 -38.10
C THR A 115 6.32 -2.39 -37.78
N ARG A 116 6.18 -2.76 -36.50
CA ARG A 116 5.17 -3.72 -36.04
C ARG A 116 3.91 -2.98 -35.62
N LEU A 117 2.92 -3.00 -36.50
CA LEU A 117 1.59 -2.47 -36.24
C LEU A 117 0.67 -3.60 -35.80
N LEU A 118 -0.33 -3.24 -34.99
CA LEU A 118 -1.43 -4.13 -34.65
C LEU A 118 -2.21 -4.52 -35.91
N SER A 119 -2.85 -5.70 -35.87
CA SER A 119 -3.81 -6.03 -36.92
C SER A 119 -5.01 -5.09 -36.85
N PRO A 120 -5.75 -4.86 -37.94
CA PRO A 120 -6.96 -4.03 -37.90
C PRO A 120 -8.00 -4.52 -36.89
N ILE A 121 -7.99 -5.82 -36.54
CA ILE A 121 -8.87 -6.41 -35.54
C ILE A 121 -8.42 -6.01 -34.14
N ASP A 122 -7.13 -6.14 -33.84
CA ASP A 122 -6.57 -5.78 -32.53
C ASP A 122 -6.65 -4.26 -32.29
N THR A 123 -6.43 -3.45 -33.33
CA THR A 123 -6.63 -1.99 -33.24
C THR A 123 -8.05 -1.65 -32.83
N ARG A 124 -9.05 -2.21 -33.52
CA ARG A 124 -10.46 -1.98 -33.16
C ARG A 124 -10.78 -2.47 -31.76
N PHE A 125 -10.25 -3.62 -31.37
CA PHE A 125 -10.44 -4.14 -30.02
C PHE A 125 -9.84 -3.20 -28.95
N CYS A 126 -8.67 -2.60 -29.21
CA CYS A 126 -8.04 -1.64 -28.30
C CYS A 126 -8.74 -0.27 -28.28
N ASP A 127 -9.42 0.11 -29.37
CA ASP A 127 -10.16 1.37 -29.49
C ASP A 127 -11.61 1.25 -28.93
N GLU A 128 -12.07 0.04 -28.60
CA GLU A 128 -13.35 -0.17 -27.93
C GLU A 128 -13.29 0.34 -26.48
N GLY A 129 -14.43 0.82 -25.97
CA GLY A 129 -14.55 1.18 -24.56
C GLY A 129 -14.36 -0.04 -23.65
N LEU A 130 -13.88 0.22 -22.42
CA LEU A 130 -13.74 -0.78 -21.38
C LEU A 130 -15.08 -1.45 -21.08
N LYS A 131 -15.04 -2.76 -20.89
CA LYS A 131 -16.19 -3.60 -20.51
C LYS A 131 -16.19 -3.83 -19.00
N SER A 132 -17.39 -4.06 -18.43
CA SER A 132 -17.53 -4.28 -17.00
C SER A 132 -16.74 -5.51 -16.53
N GLU A 133 -16.73 -6.56 -17.34
CA GLU A 133 -16.00 -7.79 -17.04
C GLU A 133 -14.50 -7.53 -16.95
N GLU A 134 -13.95 -6.71 -17.85
CA GLU A 134 -12.53 -6.35 -17.86
C GLU A 134 -12.15 -5.58 -16.59
N LEU A 135 -13.00 -4.62 -16.20
CA LEU A 135 -12.79 -3.83 -15.00
C LEU A 135 -12.90 -4.69 -13.73
N PHE A 136 -13.87 -5.60 -13.69
CA PHE A 136 -14.06 -6.49 -12.55
C PHE A 136 -12.94 -7.53 -12.43
N ASP A 137 -12.46 -8.07 -13.54
CA ASP A 137 -11.34 -9.01 -13.55
C ASP A 137 -10.02 -8.33 -13.16
N ALA A 138 -9.80 -7.09 -13.63
CA ALA A 138 -8.70 -6.25 -13.16
C ALA A 138 -8.79 -6.06 -11.63
N LEU A 139 -9.98 -5.71 -11.11
CA LEU A 139 -10.21 -5.55 -9.67
C LEU A 139 -9.93 -6.84 -8.90
N LYS A 140 -10.41 -8.00 -9.36
CA LYS A 140 -10.13 -9.31 -8.74
C LYS A 140 -8.64 -9.59 -8.65
N SER A 141 -7.89 -9.30 -9.72
CA SER A 141 -6.44 -9.53 -9.80
C SER A 141 -5.64 -8.69 -8.79
N MET A 142 -6.22 -7.59 -8.28
CA MET A 142 -5.57 -6.74 -7.29
C MET A 142 -5.33 -7.51 -5.99
N LYS A 143 -4.08 -7.50 -5.54
CA LYS A 143 -3.68 -8.12 -4.27
C LYS A 143 -4.34 -7.39 -3.09
N PRO A 144 -4.78 -8.10 -2.04
CA PRO A 144 -5.21 -7.47 -0.80
C PRO A 144 -4.04 -6.78 -0.10
N ASP A 145 -4.40 -5.95 0.89
CA ASP A 145 -3.52 -5.23 1.81
C ASP A 145 -2.50 -4.35 1.09
N LYS A 146 -2.95 -3.73 0.00
CA LYS A 146 -2.22 -2.69 -0.70
C LYS A 146 -2.59 -1.33 -0.13
N SER A 147 -1.59 -0.45 -0.12
CA SER A 147 -1.79 0.95 0.24
C SER A 147 -2.85 1.56 -0.68
N PRO A 148 -3.75 2.40 -0.14
CA PRO A 148 -4.71 3.11 -0.95
C PRO A 148 -4.02 4.11 -1.90
N GLY A 149 -4.74 4.52 -2.94
CA GLY A 149 -4.31 5.56 -3.85
C GLY A 149 -4.53 6.96 -3.27
N LEU A 150 -4.57 7.96 -4.16
CA LEU A 150 -4.88 9.35 -3.81
C LEU A 150 -6.32 9.51 -3.27
N ASP A 151 -7.19 8.57 -3.61
CA ASP A 151 -8.58 8.47 -3.14
C ASP A 151 -8.72 7.96 -1.69
N GLY A 152 -7.66 7.40 -1.11
CA GLY A 152 -7.70 6.81 0.23
C GLY A 152 -8.42 5.46 0.30
N LEU A 153 -8.84 4.86 -0.82
CA LEU A 153 -9.59 3.62 -0.87
C LEU A 153 -8.71 2.43 -1.28
N THR A 154 -8.88 1.29 -0.62
CA THR A 154 -8.11 0.07 -0.92
C THR A 154 -8.85 -0.83 -1.90
N PRO A 155 -8.15 -1.78 -2.57
CA PRO A 155 -8.83 -2.75 -3.43
C PRO A 155 -9.95 -3.52 -2.75
N GLN A 156 -9.87 -3.77 -1.44
CA GLN A 156 -10.93 -4.47 -0.70
C GLN A 156 -12.23 -3.67 -0.61
N PHE A 157 -12.16 -2.33 -0.54
CA PHE A 157 -13.34 -1.50 -0.56
C PHE A 157 -14.10 -1.70 -1.88
N TYR A 158 -13.41 -1.54 -3.01
CA TYR A 158 -14.01 -1.70 -4.34
C TYR A 158 -14.55 -3.11 -4.57
N LYS A 159 -13.87 -4.14 -4.04
CA LYS A 159 -14.37 -5.53 -4.10
C LYS A 159 -15.64 -5.74 -3.28
N ALA A 160 -15.72 -5.11 -2.11
CA ALA A 160 -16.87 -5.26 -1.21
C ALA A 160 -18.12 -4.52 -1.70
N PHE A 161 -17.93 -3.38 -2.37
CA PHE A 161 -19.01 -2.50 -2.84
C PHE A 161 -19.08 -2.44 -4.38
N TRP A 162 -18.67 -3.52 -5.06
CA TRP A 162 -18.60 -3.52 -6.52
C TRP A 162 -19.96 -3.19 -7.14
N SER A 163 -21.04 -3.79 -6.65
CA SER A 163 -22.41 -3.58 -7.14
C SER A 163 -22.86 -2.12 -7.11
N GLU A 164 -22.39 -1.35 -6.15
CA GLU A 164 -22.74 0.05 -5.94
C GLU A 164 -21.84 1.01 -6.72
N TRP A 165 -20.62 0.58 -7.05
CA TRP A 165 -19.59 1.42 -7.68
C TRP A 165 -19.34 1.11 -9.15
N GLU A 166 -19.77 -0.05 -9.65
CA GLU A 166 -19.53 -0.50 -11.02
C GLU A 166 -19.91 0.56 -12.05
N GLU A 167 -21.15 1.07 -12.00
CA GLU A 167 -21.63 2.05 -12.98
C GLU A 167 -20.81 3.35 -12.96
N ILE A 168 -20.45 3.82 -11.76
CA ILE A 168 -19.68 5.05 -11.57
C ILE A 168 -18.26 4.88 -12.12
N LEU A 169 -17.61 3.76 -11.79
CA LEU A 169 -16.25 3.47 -12.24
C LEU A 169 -16.21 3.25 -13.75
N MET A 170 -17.19 2.53 -14.31
CA MET A 170 -17.30 2.31 -15.74
C MET A 170 -17.45 3.61 -16.53
N ARG A 171 -18.25 4.55 -16.03
CA ARG A 171 -18.39 5.87 -16.64
C ARG A 171 -17.09 6.66 -16.55
N LEU A 172 -16.50 6.74 -15.35
CA LEU A 172 -15.27 7.48 -15.09
C LEU A 172 -14.11 7.03 -15.99
N PHE A 173 -13.89 5.72 -16.09
CA PHE A 173 -12.75 5.21 -16.85
C PHE A 173 -12.95 5.36 -18.36
N ASN A 174 -14.16 5.14 -18.87
CA ASN A 174 -14.44 5.33 -20.29
C ASN A 174 -14.44 6.81 -20.72
N GLU A 175 -14.69 7.77 -19.81
CA GLU A 175 -14.52 9.20 -20.09
C GLU A 175 -13.04 9.63 -20.14
N SER A 176 -12.14 8.85 -19.52
CA SER A 176 -10.71 9.15 -19.42
C SER A 176 -9.85 8.55 -20.54
N LEU A 177 -10.43 7.69 -21.37
CA LEU A 177 -9.83 7.09 -22.57
C LEU A 177 -9.94 8.04 -23.77
#